data_AF-T0ZL77-F1
#
_entry.id   AF-T0ZL77-F1
#
_cell.length_a   1.000
_cell.length_b   1.000
_cell.length_c   1.000
_cell.angle_alpha   90.00
_cell.angle_beta   90.00
_cell.angle_gamma   90.00
#
_symmetry.space_group_name_H-M   'P 1'
#
loop_
_entity.id
_entity.type
_entity.pdbx_description
1 polymer ?
#
loop_
_entity_poly.entity_id
_entity_poly.type
_entity_poly.pdbx_seq_one_letter_code
_entity_poly.pdbx_strand_id
1 'polypeptide(L)'
;MLALGACGIVLAHGEKMWNRNLSTLSPISREDQQFDLQLRNDLGSTDLRFMLVFTAASEEQALQGAERAGTVLRELVRDREIAGFNSPAFALPSHALQRTRQQDIPPAEELRLRLQQALHGLPVAINKLHGFLTDLQAARTRPLLQRADLDGTSAALLADSLLIRRTADILVLMPLRPVNDTLDIPRVEAALQSAQLAHPVVIDLLEESTLLFENYRHEILLQSGLG
;
A
#
# COMPACT_ATOMS: atom_id res chain seq x y z
N MET A 1 -32.32 -35.30 41.21
CA MET A 1 -33.35 -34.29 40.85
C MET A 1 -32.97 -32.84 41.20
N LEU A 2 -31.75 -32.54 41.70
CA LEU A 2 -31.24 -31.16 41.83
C LEU A 2 -30.26 -30.75 40.71
N ALA A 3 -29.61 -31.70 40.05
CA ALA A 3 -28.65 -31.41 38.98
C ALA A 3 -29.30 -30.98 37.64
N LEU A 4 -30.54 -31.42 37.36
CA LEU A 4 -31.27 -31.06 36.13
C LEU A 4 -31.85 -29.63 36.18
N GLY A 5 -32.16 -29.11 37.37
CA GLY A 5 -32.64 -27.73 37.54
C GLY A 5 -31.55 -26.68 37.32
N ALA A 6 -30.30 -27.00 37.66
CA ALA A 6 -29.16 -26.10 37.47
C ALA A 6 -28.79 -25.91 35.99
N CYS A 7 -28.97 -26.94 35.16
CA CYS A 7 -28.65 -26.87 33.73
C CYS A 7 -29.63 -25.97 32.95
N GLY A 8 -30.90 -25.92 33.37
CA GLY A 8 -31.92 -25.08 32.73
C GLY A 8 -31.73 -23.57 32.96
N ILE A 9 -31.14 -23.18 34.10
CA ILE A 9 -30.94 -21.75 34.44
C ILE A 9 -29.74 -21.17 33.68
N VAL A 10 -28.69 -21.96 33.45
CA VAL A 10 -27.48 -21.53 32.71
C VAL A 10 -27.77 -21.34 31.22
N LEU A 11 -28.56 -22.23 30.60
CA LEU A 11 -28.93 -22.11 29.20
C LEU A 11 -29.88 -20.94 28.92
N ALA A 12 -30.75 -20.59 29.87
CA ALA A 12 -31.70 -19.48 29.70
C ALA A 12 -31.09 -18.08 29.94
N HIS A 13 -29.94 -17.98 30.63
CA HIS A 13 -29.27 -16.71 30.91
C HIS A 13 -27.93 -16.51 30.16
N GLY A 14 -27.39 -17.56 29.52
CA GLY A 14 -26.13 -17.49 28.77
C GLY A 14 -26.15 -16.50 27.60
N GLU A 15 -27.30 -16.33 26.94
CA GLU A 15 -27.41 -15.43 25.78
C GLU A 15 -27.51 -13.94 26.14
N LYS A 16 -27.85 -13.59 27.39
CA LYS A 16 -27.97 -12.18 27.82
C LYS A 16 -26.76 -11.63 28.58
N MET A 17 -25.80 -12.47 28.94
CA MET A 17 -24.58 -12.03 29.66
C MET A 17 -23.30 -12.03 28.81
N TRP A 18 -23.34 -12.51 27.57
CA TRP A 18 -22.17 -12.50 26.69
C TRP A 18 -22.08 -11.20 25.88
N ASN A 19 -21.69 -10.13 26.55
CA ASN A 19 -21.31 -8.88 25.90
C ASN A 19 -20.08 -9.13 25.02
N ARG A 20 -20.25 -8.94 23.71
CA ARG A 20 -19.24 -9.08 22.64
C ARG A 20 -18.15 -8.01 22.71
N ASN A 21 -17.45 -7.91 23.84
CA ASN A 21 -16.27 -7.08 23.97
C ASN A 21 -15.15 -7.90 24.60
N LEU A 22 -14.28 -8.44 23.74
CA LEU A 22 -13.04 -9.13 24.10
C LEU A 22 -11.99 -8.19 24.76
N SER A 23 -12.30 -6.91 24.93
CA SER A 23 -11.45 -5.91 25.60
C SER A 23 -11.38 -6.05 27.12
N THR A 24 -12.10 -6.98 27.75
CA THR A 24 -12.14 -7.13 29.22
C THR A 24 -11.25 -8.26 29.77
N LEU A 25 -10.48 -8.94 28.92
CA LEU A 25 -9.54 -10.01 29.34
C LEU A 25 -8.06 -9.64 29.20
N SER A 26 -7.76 -8.36 28.94
CA SER A 26 -6.43 -7.77 29.15
C SER A 26 -6.56 -6.58 30.10
N PRO A 27 -5.70 -6.44 31.13
CA PRO A 27 -5.79 -5.37 32.13
C PRO A 27 -5.18 -4.08 31.59
N ILE A 28 -5.64 -3.65 30.42
CA ILE A 28 -5.19 -2.39 29.80
C ILE A 28 -6.40 -1.47 29.87
N SER A 29 -6.28 -0.37 30.59
CA SER A 29 -7.39 0.58 30.76
C SER A 29 -7.77 1.16 29.39
N ARG A 30 -9.03 1.60 29.23
CA ARG A 30 -9.44 2.27 27.97
C ARG A 30 -8.64 3.54 27.70
N GLU A 31 -8.15 4.20 28.75
CA GLU A 31 -7.28 5.37 28.64
C GLU A 31 -5.92 4.98 28.07
N ASP A 32 -5.32 3.87 28.53
CA ASP A 32 -4.04 3.38 28.00
C ASP A 32 -4.16 2.91 26.55
N GLN A 33 -5.29 2.32 26.15
CA GLN A 33 -5.55 1.96 24.75
C GLN A 33 -5.69 3.19 23.85
N GLN A 34 -6.42 4.21 24.31
CA GLN A 34 -6.56 5.47 23.57
C GLN A 34 -5.23 6.21 23.50
N PHE A 35 -4.43 6.16 24.55
CA PHE A 35 -3.11 6.77 24.60
C PHE A 35 -2.11 6.03 23.71
N ASP A 36 -2.10 4.69 23.69
CA ASP A 36 -1.27 3.90 22.76
C ASP A 36 -1.68 4.14 21.30
N LEU A 37 -2.99 4.21 21.01
CA LEU A 37 -3.51 4.57 19.68
C LEU A 37 -3.08 5.98 19.28
N GLN A 38 -3.16 6.96 20.19
CA GLN A 38 -2.66 8.31 19.95
C GLN A 38 -1.15 8.31 19.71
N LEU A 39 -0.38 7.55 20.49
CA LEU A 39 1.07 7.43 20.29
C LEU A 39 1.41 6.78 18.95
N ARG A 40 0.67 5.75 18.52
CA ARG A 40 0.83 5.11 17.21
C ARG A 40 0.50 6.04 16.05
N ASN A 41 -0.55 6.84 16.21
CA ASN A 41 -0.95 7.86 15.25
C ASN A 41 0.09 8.99 15.17
N ASP A 42 0.62 9.44 16.30
CA ASP A 42 1.66 10.47 16.39
C ASP A 42 3.02 9.98 15.87
N LEU A 43 3.33 8.69 16.03
CA LEU A 43 4.55 8.06 15.53
C LEU A 43 4.49 7.70 14.04
N GLY A 44 3.38 8.01 13.35
CA GLY A 44 3.23 7.75 11.92
C GLY A 44 3.48 6.28 11.59
N SER A 45 2.99 5.39 12.45
CA SER A 45 3.05 3.94 12.24
C SER A 45 2.72 3.66 10.78
N THR A 46 3.63 2.99 10.07
CA THR A 46 3.38 2.44 8.75
C THR A 46 2.25 1.45 8.92
N ASP A 47 1.01 1.94 8.91
CA ASP A 47 -0.15 1.13 9.23
C ASP A 47 -0.39 0.26 8.00
N LEU A 48 0.27 -0.90 8.01
CA LEU A 48 0.19 -1.92 6.96
C LEU A 48 -1.20 -2.53 6.87
N ARG A 49 -2.14 -2.06 7.71
CA ARG A 49 -3.50 -2.54 7.81
C ARG A 49 -4.14 -2.74 6.45
N PHE A 50 -4.12 -1.74 5.57
CA PHE A 50 -4.70 -1.86 4.24
C PHE A 50 -3.62 -2.06 3.18
N MET A 51 -3.78 -3.08 2.35
CA MET A 51 -2.82 -3.41 1.31
C MET A 51 -3.51 -3.81 0.02
N LEU A 52 -3.15 -3.14 -1.08
CA LEU A 52 -3.45 -3.64 -2.42
C LEU A 52 -2.42 -4.70 -2.80
N VAL A 53 -2.90 -5.88 -3.17
CA VAL A 53 -2.09 -7.02 -3.58
C VAL A 53 -2.52 -7.50 -4.96
N PHE A 54 -1.57 -7.78 -5.84
CA PHE A 54 -1.82 -8.43 -7.13
C PHE A 54 -0.59 -9.24 -7.57
N THR A 55 -0.76 -10.10 -8.57
CA THR A 55 0.34 -10.92 -9.11
C THR A 55 0.68 -10.53 -10.55
N ALA A 56 1.93 -10.79 -10.94
CA ALA A 56 2.40 -10.58 -12.30
C ALA A 56 3.43 -11.64 -12.70
N ALA A 57 3.52 -11.99 -13.97
CA ALA A 57 4.43 -13.04 -14.44
C ALA A 57 5.89 -12.59 -14.52
N SER A 58 6.17 -11.28 -14.48
CA SER A 58 7.53 -10.73 -14.54
C SER A 58 7.64 -9.42 -13.78
N GLU A 59 8.87 -8.99 -13.48
CA GLU A 59 9.12 -7.72 -12.78
C GLU A 59 8.62 -6.52 -13.59
N GLU A 60 8.81 -6.56 -14.90
CA GLU A 60 8.32 -5.51 -15.79
C GLU A 60 6.78 -5.42 -15.75
N GLN A 61 6.08 -6.57 -15.79
CA GLN A 61 4.62 -6.57 -15.68
C GLN A 61 4.14 -6.13 -14.30
N ALA A 62 4.87 -6.49 -13.24
CA ALA A 62 4.60 -6.05 -11.87
C ALA A 62 4.68 -4.52 -11.76
N LEU A 63 5.76 -3.92 -12.29
CA LEU A 63 5.99 -2.48 -12.28
C LEU A 63 4.94 -1.73 -13.13
N GLN A 64 4.64 -2.21 -14.33
CA GLN A 64 3.57 -1.63 -15.16
C GLN A 64 2.19 -1.73 -14.51
N GLY A 65 1.92 -2.82 -13.79
CA GLY A 65 0.72 -2.96 -12.95
C GLY A 65 0.70 -1.92 -11.85
N ALA A 66 1.80 -1.77 -11.12
CA ALA A 66 1.92 -0.81 -10.01
C ALA A 66 1.79 0.64 -10.48
N GLU A 67 2.25 0.97 -11.69
CA GLU A 67 2.10 2.29 -12.30
C GLU A 67 0.64 2.60 -12.67
N ARG A 68 -0.07 1.62 -13.25
CA ARG A 68 -1.51 1.73 -13.54
C ARG A 68 -2.31 1.89 -12.26
N ALA A 69 -2.07 1.03 -11.27
CA ALA A 69 -2.68 1.13 -9.95
C ALA A 69 -2.39 2.49 -9.31
N GLY A 70 -1.15 2.95 -9.35
CA GLY A 70 -0.73 4.23 -8.80
C GLY A 70 -1.42 5.43 -9.45
N THR A 71 -1.80 5.35 -10.72
CA THR A 71 -2.59 6.40 -11.38
C THR A 71 -3.97 6.52 -10.77
N VAL A 72 -4.67 5.40 -10.61
CA VAL A 72 -6.00 5.35 -9.97
C VAL A 72 -5.91 5.79 -8.51
N LEU A 73 -4.94 5.26 -7.75
CA LEU A 73 -4.78 5.62 -6.33
C LEU A 73 -4.47 7.11 -6.12
N ARG A 74 -3.74 7.75 -7.03
CA ARG A 74 -3.51 9.22 -6.96
C ARG A 74 -4.81 10.02 -7.08
N GLU A 75 -5.77 9.56 -7.88
CA GLU A 75 -7.08 10.20 -7.98
C GLU A 75 -7.84 10.05 -6.66
N LEU A 76 -7.83 8.85 -6.06
CA LEU A 76 -8.42 8.62 -4.74
C LEU A 76 -7.77 9.46 -3.63
N VAL A 77 -6.45 9.70 -3.70
CA VAL A 77 -5.74 10.62 -2.79
C VAL A 77 -6.24 12.06 -2.99
N ARG A 78 -6.32 12.52 -4.25
CA ARG A 78 -6.80 13.87 -4.58
C ARG A 78 -8.22 14.10 -4.06
N ASP A 79 -9.05 13.08 -4.19
CA ASP A 79 -10.46 13.12 -3.79
C ASP A 79 -10.65 12.83 -2.28
N ARG A 80 -9.54 12.65 -1.54
CA ARG A 80 -9.48 12.38 -0.09
C ARG A 80 -10.24 11.13 0.34
N GLU A 81 -10.32 10.13 -0.54
CA GLU A 81 -10.83 8.80 -0.19
C GLU A 81 -9.76 7.96 0.52
N ILE A 82 -8.49 8.19 0.15
CA ILE A 82 -7.31 7.66 0.86
C ILE A 82 -6.34 8.79 1.20
N ALA A 83 -5.58 8.64 2.29
CA ALA A 83 -4.56 9.62 2.66
C ALA A 83 -3.28 9.48 1.84
N GLY A 84 -3.03 8.28 1.30
CA GLY A 84 -1.84 8.00 0.52
C GLY A 84 -1.63 6.52 0.24
N PHE A 85 -0.56 6.21 -0.45
CA PHE A 85 -0.13 4.83 -0.70
C PHE A 85 1.38 4.77 -0.91
N ASN A 86 1.94 3.56 -0.87
CA ASN A 86 3.30 3.25 -1.30
C ASN A 86 3.27 2.35 -2.54
N SER A 87 4.28 2.49 -3.40
CA SER A 87 4.36 1.73 -4.65
C SER A 87 5.82 1.36 -4.96
N PRO A 88 6.10 0.15 -5.48
CA PRO A 88 7.43 -0.19 -5.96
C PRO A 88 7.87 0.71 -7.13
N ALA A 89 6.91 1.24 -7.91
CA ALA A 89 7.18 2.17 -9.02
C ALA A 89 7.78 3.52 -8.57
N PHE A 90 7.75 3.84 -7.28
CA PHE A 90 8.44 5.02 -6.73
C PHE A 90 9.95 4.82 -6.63
N ALA A 91 10.39 3.58 -6.39
CA ALA A 91 11.81 3.23 -6.35
C ALA A 91 12.34 2.85 -7.74
N LEU A 92 11.58 2.03 -8.48
CA LEU A 92 11.98 1.50 -9.78
C LEU A 92 10.83 1.64 -10.80
N PRO A 93 10.87 2.63 -11.70
CA PRO A 93 9.88 2.72 -12.78
C PRO A 93 10.07 1.58 -13.80
N SER A 94 8.99 1.17 -14.46
CA SER A 94 9.01 0.16 -15.52
C SER A 94 9.89 0.61 -16.70
N HIS A 95 10.46 -0.34 -17.44
CA HIS A 95 11.22 -0.01 -18.66
C HIS A 95 10.34 0.72 -19.67
N ALA A 96 9.05 0.37 -19.76
CA ALA A 96 8.09 1.08 -20.60
C ALA A 96 7.98 2.56 -20.23
N LEU A 97 7.74 2.89 -18.96
CA LEU A 97 7.61 4.27 -18.50
C LEU A 97 8.92 5.05 -18.66
N GLN A 98 10.06 4.42 -18.38
CA GLN A 98 11.36 5.05 -18.58
C GLN A 98 11.59 5.43 -20.05
N ARG A 99 11.26 4.54 -21.00
CA ARG A 99 11.38 4.83 -22.44
C ARG A 99 10.43 5.93 -22.88
N THR A 100 9.18 5.91 -22.43
CA THR A 100 8.22 7.00 -22.71
C THR A 100 8.78 8.33 -22.23
N ARG A 101 9.27 8.39 -20.98
CA ARG A 101 9.91 9.61 -20.44
C ARG A 101 11.12 10.05 -21.24
N GLN A 102 11.96 9.14 -21.74
CA GLN A 102 13.10 9.49 -22.59
C GLN A 102 12.67 10.05 -23.95
N GLN A 103 11.62 9.49 -24.55
CA GLN A 103 11.07 9.95 -25.82
C GLN A 103 10.37 11.30 -25.69
N ASP A 104 9.76 11.58 -24.54
CA ASP A 104 9.11 12.85 -24.22
C ASP A 104 10.11 14.01 -24.07
N ILE A 105 11.42 13.74 -23.90
CA ILE A 105 12.46 14.78 -23.82
C ILE A 105 12.70 15.36 -25.22
N PRO A 106 12.38 16.65 -25.46
CA PRO A 106 12.56 17.27 -26.77
C PRO A 106 14.03 17.36 -27.18
N PRO A 107 14.33 17.46 -28.50
CA PRO A 107 15.68 17.74 -28.98
C PRO A 107 16.22 19.07 -28.42
N ALA A 108 17.56 19.18 -28.33
CA ALA A 108 18.23 20.32 -27.70
C ALA A 108 17.74 21.71 -28.17
N GLU A 109 17.58 21.91 -29.48
CA GLU A 109 17.12 23.20 -30.02
C GLU A 109 15.69 23.54 -29.62
N GLU A 110 14.78 22.55 -29.69
CA GLU A 110 13.39 22.74 -29.28
C GLU A 110 13.30 22.98 -27.77
N LEU A 111 14.06 22.23 -26.97
CA LEU A 111 14.13 22.41 -25.53
C LEU A 111 14.64 23.82 -25.16
N ARG A 112 15.66 24.34 -25.87
CA ARG A 112 16.18 25.70 -25.66
C ARG A 112 15.12 26.75 -25.96
N LEU A 113 14.38 26.61 -27.07
CA LEU A 113 13.30 27.53 -27.42
C LEU A 113 12.17 27.52 -26.38
N ARG A 114 11.70 26.32 -26.00
CA ARG A 114 10.67 26.15 -24.95
C ARG A 114 11.12 26.76 -23.63
N LEU A 115 12.39 26.59 -23.26
CA LEU A 115 12.95 27.18 -22.03
C LEU A 115 13.03 28.70 -22.10
N GLN A 116 13.44 29.28 -23.23
CA GLN A 116 13.44 30.75 -23.41
C GLN A 116 12.04 31.35 -23.24
N GLN A 117 11.02 30.69 -23.78
CA GLN A 117 9.63 31.11 -23.63
C GLN A 117 9.15 30.99 -22.18
N ALA A 118 9.47 29.88 -21.49
CA ALA A 118 9.10 29.68 -20.09
C ALA A 118 9.76 30.67 -19.12
N LEU A 119 10.93 31.20 -19.48
CA LEU A 119 11.66 32.20 -18.68
C LEU A 119 11.19 33.64 -18.90
N HIS A 120 10.30 33.87 -19.86
CA HIS A 120 9.83 35.22 -20.16
C HIS A 120 9.12 35.85 -18.95
N GLY A 121 9.68 36.94 -18.42
CA GLY A 121 9.17 37.63 -17.23
C GLY A 121 9.69 37.09 -15.88
N LEU A 122 10.56 36.07 -15.89
CA LEU A 122 11.20 35.56 -14.68
C LEU A 122 12.60 36.18 -14.47
N PRO A 123 13.04 36.39 -13.22
CA PRO A 123 14.35 36.96 -12.90
C PRO A 123 15.49 35.91 -13.02
N VAL A 124 15.40 34.99 -13.97
CA VAL A 124 16.36 33.90 -14.16
C VAL A 124 16.89 33.94 -15.59
N ALA A 125 18.20 34.10 -15.71
CA ALA A 125 18.86 34.10 -17.02
C ALA A 125 19.10 32.68 -17.52
N ILE A 126 18.78 32.42 -18.79
CA ILE A 126 18.90 31.09 -19.40
C ILE A 126 20.32 30.50 -19.34
N ASN A 127 21.33 31.37 -19.35
CA ASN A 127 22.73 30.94 -19.26
C ASN A 127 23.03 30.17 -17.95
N LYS A 128 22.29 30.44 -16.87
CA LYS A 128 22.40 29.71 -15.59
C LYS A 128 21.83 28.28 -15.65
N LEU A 129 21.00 27.98 -16.66
CA LEU A 129 20.34 26.68 -16.84
C LEU A 129 21.03 25.79 -17.87
N HIS A 130 22.26 26.10 -18.30
CA HIS A 130 23.01 25.22 -19.20
C HIS A 130 23.20 23.81 -18.64
N GLY A 131 23.51 23.68 -17.34
CA GLY A 131 23.63 22.37 -16.69
C GLY A 131 22.35 21.54 -16.83
N PHE A 132 21.19 22.16 -16.60
CA PHE A 132 19.88 21.52 -16.77
C PHE A 132 19.63 21.05 -18.20
N LEU A 133 19.98 21.86 -19.22
CA LEU A 133 19.85 21.46 -20.62
C LEU A 133 20.75 20.26 -20.95
N THR A 134 21.99 20.29 -20.47
CA THR A 134 22.96 19.19 -20.63
C THR A 134 22.45 17.91 -19.97
N ASP A 135 21.94 18.00 -18.74
CA ASP A 135 21.43 16.86 -17.99
C ASP A 135 20.20 16.24 -18.66
N LEU A 136 19.29 17.05 -19.21
CA LEU A 136 18.14 16.55 -19.96
C LEU A 136 18.55 15.83 -21.24
N GLN A 137 19.50 16.36 -22.00
CA GLN A 137 19.99 15.68 -23.20
C GLN A 137 20.74 14.39 -22.85
N ALA A 138 21.51 14.37 -21.76
CA ALA A 138 22.12 13.14 -21.25
C ALA A 138 21.07 12.11 -20.81
N ALA A 139 20.00 12.56 -20.13
CA ALA A 139 18.91 11.69 -19.68
C ALA A 139 18.16 11.02 -20.84
N ARG A 140 18.02 11.70 -21.99
CA ARG A 140 17.38 11.17 -23.19
C ARG A 140 18.03 9.89 -23.73
N THR A 141 19.35 9.76 -23.59
CA THR A 141 20.12 8.61 -24.08
C THR A 141 20.71 7.75 -22.97
N ARG A 142 20.35 8.03 -21.71
CA ARG A 142 20.89 7.29 -20.56
C ARG A 142 20.42 5.83 -20.62
N PRO A 143 21.25 4.85 -20.20
CA PRO A 143 20.77 3.49 -19.98
C PRO A 143 19.57 3.48 -19.03
N LEU A 144 18.63 2.55 -19.25
CA LEU A 144 17.49 2.36 -18.37
C LEU A 144 17.97 1.91 -16.99
N LEU A 145 17.34 2.46 -15.95
CA LEU A 145 17.54 2.07 -14.57
C LEU A 145 17.01 0.65 -14.36
N GLN A 146 17.87 -0.21 -13.83
CA GLN A 146 17.59 -1.59 -13.50
C GLN A 146 17.55 -1.77 -11.99
N ARG A 147 16.99 -2.89 -11.53
CA ARG A 147 16.99 -3.23 -10.11
C ARG A 147 18.41 -3.24 -9.53
N ALA A 148 19.40 -3.81 -10.22
CA ALA A 148 20.79 -3.86 -9.76
C ALA A 148 21.43 -2.49 -9.52
N ASP A 149 20.97 -1.45 -10.24
CA ASP A 149 21.49 -0.08 -10.06
C ASP A 149 21.06 0.54 -8.72
N LEU A 150 20.08 -0.06 -8.04
CA LEU A 150 19.60 0.37 -6.72
C LEU A 150 20.39 -0.25 -5.57
N ASP A 151 21.30 -1.19 -5.82
CA ASP A 151 22.00 -1.93 -4.78
C ASP A 151 22.77 -1.00 -3.84
N GLY A 152 22.66 -1.25 -2.53
CA GLY A 152 23.26 -0.40 -1.49
C GLY A 152 22.50 0.89 -1.19
N THR A 153 21.31 1.11 -1.77
CA THR A 153 20.45 2.27 -1.50
C THR A 153 19.19 1.89 -0.71
N SER A 154 18.54 2.87 -0.09
CA SER A 154 17.22 2.69 0.52
C SER A 154 16.12 2.39 -0.51
N ALA A 155 16.31 2.77 -1.78
CA ALA A 155 15.37 2.48 -2.86
C ALA A 155 15.33 0.98 -3.20
N ALA A 156 16.46 0.28 -3.11
CA ALA A 156 16.48 -1.19 -3.22
C ALA A 156 15.61 -1.84 -2.15
N LEU A 157 15.74 -1.41 -0.89
CA LEU A 157 14.93 -1.93 0.22
C LEU A 157 13.44 -1.69 -0.02
N LEU A 158 13.07 -0.48 -0.47
CA LEU A 158 11.68 -0.17 -0.79
C LEU A 158 11.15 -1.06 -1.91
N ALA A 159 11.88 -1.21 -3.02
CA ALA A 159 11.46 -2.05 -4.14
C ALA A 159 11.32 -3.52 -3.72
N ASP A 160 12.30 -4.07 -3.01
CA ASP A 160 12.30 -5.49 -2.59
C ASP A 160 11.22 -5.81 -1.57
N SER A 161 10.92 -4.87 -0.66
CA SER A 161 9.84 -5.04 0.32
C SER A 161 8.45 -5.09 -0.32
N LEU A 162 8.30 -4.55 -1.53
CA LEU A 162 7.03 -4.42 -2.24
C LEU A 162 6.91 -5.36 -3.45
N LEU A 163 8.00 -6.00 -3.87
CA LEU A 163 8.04 -6.96 -4.98
C LEU A 163 8.56 -8.31 -4.48
N ILE A 164 7.65 -9.18 -4.05
CA ILE A 164 8.01 -10.48 -3.53
C ILE A 164 8.09 -11.48 -4.69
N ARG A 165 9.31 -11.87 -5.04
CA ARG A 165 9.59 -12.86 -6.08
C ARG A 165 9.28 -14.27 -5.54
N ARG A 166 8.36 -14.97 -6.20
CA ARG A 166 8.03 -16.39 -5.94
C ARG A 166 8.54 -17.26 -7.08
N THR A 167 8.34 -18.58 -6.97
CA THR A 167 8.80 -19.54 -7.98
C THR A 167 8.09 -19.39 -9.32
N ALA A 168 6.81 -19.01 -9.33
CA ALA A 168 5.99 -18.93 -10.54
C ALA A 168 5.70 -17.49 -11.00
N ASP A 169 5.69 -16.53 -10.07
CA ASP A 169 5.24 -15.17 -10.32
C ASP A 169 5.87 -14.18 -9.32
N ILE A 170 5.48 -12.91 -9.46
CA ILE A 170 5.84 -11.83 -8.56
C ILE A 170 4.57 -11.32 -7.90
N LEU A 171 4.58 -11.31 -6.56
CA LEU A 171 3.54 -10.71 -5.75
C LEU A 171 3.89 -9.24 -5.51
N VAL A 172 2.98 -8.35 -5.85
CA VAL A 172 3.14 -6.91 -5.67
C VAL A 172 2.33 -6.47 -4.46
N LEU A 173 2.98 -5.73 -3.57
CA LEU A 173 2.38 -5.19 -2.36
C LEU A 173 2.36 -3.66 -2.47
N MET A 174 1.20 -3.06 -2.22
CA MET A 174 1.01 -1.61 -2.25
C MET A 174 0.24 -1.18 -1.00
N PRO A 175 0.95 -0.85 0.10
CA PRO A 175 0.33 -0.35 1.33
C PRO A 175 -0.50 0.91 1.05
N LEU A 176 -1.71 0.94 1.61
CA LEU A 176 -2.67 2.03 1.51
C LEU A 176 -2.80 2.71 2.88
N ARG A 177 -2.82 4.05 2.89
CA ARG A 177 -3.05 4.84 4.10
C ARG A 177 -4.49 5.34 4.14
N PRO A 178 -5.29 4.97 5.15
CA PRO A 178 -6.65 5.47 5.31
C PRO A 178 -6.64 6.94 5.76
N VAL A 179 -7.76 7.64 5.60
CA VAL A 179 -7.90 9.04 6.06
C VAL A 179 -8.21 9.13 7.56
N ASN A 180 -9.06 8.23 8.06
CA ASN A 180 -9.54 8.22 9.46
C ASN A 180 -9.55 6.79 10.03
N ASP A 181 -8.46 6.03 9.86
CA ASP A 181 -8.30 4.61 10.26
C ASP A 181 -9.28 3.61 9.61
N THR A 182 -10.21 4.08 8.80
CA THR A 182 -11.14 3.29 8.01
C THR A 182 -10.91 3.51 6.52
N LEU A 183 -11.00 2.43 5.74
CA LEU A 183 -10.93 2.46 4.29
C LEU A 183 -12.22 1.85 3.71
N ASP A 184 -12.85 2.54 2.76
CA ASP A 184 -13.96 1.97 1.98
C ASP A 184 -13.37 1.03 0.92
N ILE A 185 -13.13 -0.22 1.33
CA ILE A 185 -12.54 -1.26 0.47
C ILE A 185 -13.35 -1.46 -0.82
N PRO A 186 -14.69 -1.65 -0.80
CA PRO A 186 -15.47 -1.82 -2.02
C PRO A 186 -15.31 -0.68 -3.03
N ARG A 187 -15.21 0.56 -2.54
CA ARG A 187 -15.00 1.72 -3.40
C ARG A 187 -13.60 1.74 -4.03
N VAL A 188 -12.57 1.44 -3.24
CA VAL A 188 -11.19 1.35 -3.75
C VAL A 188 -11.07 0.23 -4.78
N GLU A 189 -11.65 -0.94 -4.51
CA GLU A 189 -11.67 -2.07 -5.45
C GLU A 189 -12.40 -1.71 -6.74
N ALA A 190 -13.55 -1.05 -6.66
CA ALA A 190 -14.30 -0.58 -7.82
C ALA A 190 -13.47 0.39 -8.69
N ALA A 191 -12.75 1.32 -8.08
CA ALA A 191 -11.85 2.21 -8.80
C ALA A 191 -10.71 1.45 -9.50
N LEU A 192 -10.13 0.46 -8.82
CA LEU A 192 -9.01 -0.35 -9.33
C LEU A 192 -9.38 -1.30 -10.48
N GLN A 193 -10.67 -1.58 -10.71
CA GLN A 193 -11.12 -2.31 -11.90
C GLN A 193 -10.65 -1.62 -13.19
N SER A 194 -10.54 -0.29 -13.19
CA SER A 194 -10.05 0.50 -14.32
C SER A 194 -8.55 0.34 -14.61
N ALA A 195 -7.76 -0.23 -13.68
CA ALA A 195 -6.32 -0.42 -13.84
C ALA A 195 -5.94 -1.72 -14.57
N GLN A 196 -6.92 -2.61 -14.85
CA GLN A 196 -6.75 -3.92 -15.49
C GLN A 196 -5.59 -4.74 -14.88
N LEU A 197 -5.58 -4.85 -13.55
CA LEU A 197 -4.64 -5.67 -12.80
C LEU A 197 -5.09 -7.15 -12.84
N ALA A 198 -4.15 -8.07 -12.75
CA ALA A 198 -4.46 -9.49 -12.61
C ALA A 198 -4.78 -9.79 -11.14
N HIS A 199 -6.04 -10.13 -10.87
CA HIS A 199 -6.55 -10.48 -9.54
C HIS A 199 -6.16 -9.47 -8.43
N PRO A 200 -6.50 -8.18 -8.56
CA PRO A 200 -6.27 -7.23 -7.48
C PRO A 200 -7.17 -7.56 -6.29
N VAL A 201 -6.58 -7.62 -5.11
CA VAL A 201 -7.29 -7.78 -3.84
C VAL A 201 -6.84 -6.69 -2.90
N VAL A 202 -7.78 -6.04 -2.23
CA VAL A 202 -7.48 -5.12 -1.14
C VAL A 202 -7.73 -5.85 0.18
N ILE A 203 -6.68 -5.99 0.98
CA ILE A 203 -6.69 -6.76 2.22
C ILE A 203 -6.67 -5.81 3.42
N ASP A 204 -7.53 -6.05 4.42
CA ASP A 204 -7.37 -5.53 5.78
C ASP A 204 -6.65 -6.60 6.64
N LEU A 205 -5.34 -6.43 6.84
CA LEU A 205 -4.50 -7.36 7.61
C LEU A 205 -4.93 -7.47 9.08
N LEU A 206 -5.55 -6.43 9.66
CA LEU A 206 -6.01 -6.48 11.04
C LEU A 206 -7.23 -7.41 11.16
N GLU A 207 -8.16 -7.32 10.22
CA GLU A 207 -9.34 -8.18 10.18
C GLU A 207 -8.96 -9.63 9.85
N GLU A 208 -8.07 -9.86 8.89
CA GLU A 208 -7.64 -11.21 8.50
C GLU A 208 -6.84 -11.92 9.61
N SER A 209 -5.99 -11.20 10.34
CA SER A 209 -5.27 -11.78 11.50
C SER A 209 -6.21 -12.13 12.66
N THR A 210 -7.26 -11.34 12.87
CA THR A 210 -8.28 -11.58 13.90
C THR A 210 -9.10 -12.82 13.56
N LEU A 211 -9.49 -12.99 12.29
CA LEU A 211 -10.21 -14.17 11.82
C LEU A 211 -9.39 -15.46 11.93
N LEU A 212 -8.08 -15.41 11.66
CA LEU A 212 -7.18 -16.56 11.85
C LEU A 212 -7.05 -16.96 13.33
N PHE A 213 -7.00 -15.98 14.23
CA PHE A 213 -6.96 -16.24 15.67
C PHE A 213 -8.28 -16.80 16.20
N GLU A 214 -9.42 -16.31 15.72
CA GLU A 214 -10.74 -16.84 16.10
C GLU A 214 -10.95 -18.28 15.62
N ASN A 215 -10.52 -18.61 14.40
CA ASN A 215 -10.58 -19.98 13.88
C ASN A 215 -9.66 -20.95 14.65
N TYR A 216 -8.43 -20.54 14.99
CA TYR A 216 -7.54 -21.35 15.82
C TYR A 216 -8.13 -21.65 17.22
N ARG A 217 -8.83 -20.69 17.82
CA ARG A 217 -9.49 -20.89 19.12
C ARG A 217 -10.67 -21.85 19.06
N HIS A 218 -11.40 -21.88 17.95
CA HIS A 218 -12.49 -22.84 17.75
C HIS A 218 -11.96 -24.27 17.64
N GLU A 219 -10.79 -24.45 17.04
CA GLU A 219 -10.16 -25.76 16.85
C GLU A 219 -9.58 -26.34 18.16
N ILE A 220 -9.04 -25.48 19.04
CA ILE A 220 -8.59 -25.90 20.38
C ILE A 220 -9.78 -26.31 21.27
N LEU A 221 -10.92 -25.62 21.19
CA LEU A 221 -12.10 -25.98 21.99
C LEU A 221 -12.72 -27.32 21.55
N LEU A 222 -12.65 -27.65 20.26
CA LEU A 222 -13.07 -28.96 19.75
C LEU A 222 -12.12 -30.10 20.14
N GLN A 223 -10.81 -29.83 20.26
CA GLN A 223 -9.84 -30.84 20.73
C GLN A 223 -9.79 -31.00 22.26
N SER A 224 -10.01 -29.94 23.04
CA SER A 224 -10.11 -30.03 24.50
C SER A 224 -11.45 -30.55 25.01
N GLY A 225 -12.48 -30.65 24.17
CA GLY A 225 -13.77 -31.29 24.51
C GLY A 225 -13.80 -32.81 24.35
N LEU A 226 -12.75 -33.42 23.78
CA LEU A 226 -12.60 -34.86 23.59
C LEU A 226 -11.45 -35.46 24.42
N GLY A 227 -11.00 -34.75 25.47
CA GLY A 227 -10.05 -35.23 26.47
C GLY A 227 -10.71 -35.46 27.82
#